data_AF-A0A5M3W2V1-F1
#
_entry.id   AF-A0A5M3W2V1-F1
#
_cell.length_a   1.000
_cell.length_b   1.000
_cell.length_c   1.000
_cell.angle_alpha   90.00
_cell.angle_beta   90.00
_cell.angle_gamma   90.00
#
_symmetry.space_group_name_H-M   'P 1'
#
loop_
_entity.id
_entity.type
_entity.pdbx_description
1 polymer ?
#
loop_
_entity_poly.entity_id
_entity_poly.type
_entity_poly.pdbx_seq_one_letter_code
_entity_poly.pdbx_strand_id
1 'polypeptide(L)' 'MAFRLTVSISAEDVGRRVTVRRKVPEGFRDVVGVLESWSGGTLAVRKRDGTLVEFPENVMVAAKVVPG' A
#
# COMPACT_ATOMS: atom_id res chain seq x y z
N MET A 1 -0.71 -22.89 6.68
CA MET A 1 -0.67 -22.01 5.50
C MET A 1 0.26 -20.85 5.82
N ALA A 2 1.44 -20.77 5.20
CA ALA A 2 2.39 -19.69 5.45
C ALA A 2 2.06 -18.50 4.53
N PHE A 3 1.66 -17.37 5.10
CA PHE A 3 1.50 -16.14 4.32
C PHE A 3 2.88 -15.52 4.10
N ARG A 4 3.38 -15.55 2.87
CA ARG A 4 4.61 -14.86 2.51
C ARG A 4 4.32 -13.37 2.44
N LEU A 5 5.06 -12.61 3.25
CA LEU A 5 5.09 -11.15 3.18
C LEU A 5 5.92 -10.77 1.96
N THR A 6 5.24 -10.34 0.88
CA THR A 6 5.87 -9.92 -0.37
C THR A 6 5.30 -8.58 -0.80
N VAL A 7 6.18 -7.69 -1.23
CA VAL A 7 5.83 -6.45 -1.95
C VAL A 7 5.97 -6.74 -3.44
N SER A 8 4.85 -6.66 -4.17
CA SER A 8 4.77 -6.94 -5.61
C SER A 8 4.21 -5.76 -6.41
N ILE A 9 4.21 -4.56 -5.82
CA ILE A 9 3.82 -3.32 -6.50
C ILE A 9 5.04 -2.45 -6.76
N SER A 10 4.96 -1.60 -7.78
CA SER A 10 5.94 -0.56 -8.10
C SER A 10 5.24 0.78 -8.36
N ALA A 11 6.01 1.83 -8.64
CA ALA A 11 5.47 3.12 -9.06
C ALA A 11 4.65 3.05 -10.36
N GLU A 12 4.81 1.99 -11.17
CA GLU A 12 4.01 1.76 -12.38
C GLU A 12 2.56 1.39 -12.06
N ASP A 13 2.28 1.01 -10.81
CA ASP A 13 0.93 0.67 -10.35
C ASP A 13 0.12 1.88 -9.90
N VAL A 14 0.65 3.10 -10.04
CA VAL A 14 -0.12 4.33 -9.79
C VAL A 14 -1.39 4.33 -10.64
N GLY A 15 -2.52 4.67 -10.02
CA GLY A 15 -3.87 4.57 -10.59
C GLY A 15 -4.53 3.20 -10.44
N ARG A 16 -3.80 2.17 -10.00
CA ARG A 16 -4.35 0.82 -9.77
C ARG A 16 -4.82 0.66 -8.32
N ARG A 17 -5.77 -0.24 -8.13
CA ARG A 17 -6.23 -0.63 -6.80
C ARG A 17 -5.21 -1.59 -6.16
N VAL A 18 -4.78 -1.28 -4.95
CA VAL A 18 -3.77 -2.04 -4.21
C VAL A 18 -4.29 -2.41 -2.82
N THR A 19 -3.73 -3.49 -2.27
CA THR A 19 -3.75 -3.75 -0.83
C THR A 19 -2.32 -3.64 -0.32
N VAL A 20 -2.13 -2.91 0.77
CA VAL A 20 -0.83 -2.68 1.38
C VAL A 20 -0.93 -2.95 2.88
N ARG A 21 -0.08 -3.84 3.37
CA ARG A 21 0.20 -4.03 4.79
C ARG A 21 1.49 -3.29 5.12
N ARG A 22 1.41 -2.39 6.10
CA ARG A 22 2.55 -1.61 6.58
C ARG A 22 2.76 -1.77 8.08
N LYS A 23 4.02 -1.60 8.51
CA LYS A 23 4.38 -1.42 9.91
C LYS A 23 3.94 -0.05 10.42
N VAL A 24 3.46 -0.03 11.65
CA VAL A 24 3.18 1.17 12.45
C VAL A 24 3.71 0.92 13.87
N PRO A 25 3.85 1.94 14.73
CA PRO A 25 4.33 1.72 16.11
C PRO A 25 3.54 0.67 16.90
N GLU A 26 2.23 0.59 16.67
CA GLU A 26 1.32 -0.37 17.33
C GLU A 26 1.29 -1.76 16.68
N GLY A 27 2.12 -2.04 15.67
CA GLY A 27 2.17 -3.31 14.95
C GLY A 27 1.97 -3.16 13.44
N PHE A 28 0.89 -3.71 12.90
CA PHE A 28 0.61 -3.69 11.46
C PHE A 28 -0.76 -3.09 11.17
N ARG A 29 -0.84 -2.30 10.09
CA ARG A 29 -2.11 -1.78 9.57
C ARG A 29 -2.20 -2.05 8.07
N ASP A 30 -3.42 -2.33 7.64
CA ASP A 30 -3.74 -2.57 6.25
C ASP A 30 -4.44 -1.35 5.65
N VAL A 31 -4.11 -1.03 4.41
CA VAL A 31 -4.83 -0.04 3.59
C VAL A 31 -5.18 -0.67 2.26
N VAL A 32 -6.42 -0.46 1.83
CA VAL A 32 -6.93 -0.90 0.53
C VAL A 32 -7.50 0.33 -0.16
N GLY A 33 -7.04 0.58 -1.38
CA GLY A 33 -7.39 1.80 -2.09
C GLY A 33 -6.68 1.91 -3.43
N VAL A 34 -6.86 3.03 -4.10
CA VAL A 34 -6.11 3.38 -5.31
C VAL A 34 -4.76 3.95 -4.90
N LEU A 35 -3.67 3.45 -5.49
CA LEU A 35 -2.36 4.06 -5.34
C LEU A 35 -2.35 5.39 -6.11
N GLU A 36 -2.53 6.52 -5.43
CA GLU A 36 -2.58 7.85 -6.04
C GLU A 36 -1.20 8.38 -6.40
N SER A 37 -0.18 8.06 -5.60
CA SER A 37 1.19 8.46 -5.88
C SER A 37 2.21 7.50 -5.29
N TRP A 38 3.37 7.42 -5.94
CA TRP A 38 4.60 6.84 -5.39
C TRP A 38 5.78 7.69 -5.89
N SER A 39 6.35 8.49 -5.00
CA SER A 39 7.48 9.36 -5.33
C SER A 39 8.25 9.72 -4.06
N GLY A 40 9.56 10.00 -4.20
CA GLY A 40 10.39 10.42 -3.07
C GLY A 40 10.37 9.42 -1.90
N GLY A 41 10.26 8.13 -2.17
CA GLY A 41 10.18 7.07 -1.16
C GLY A 41 8.88 7.06 -0.34
N THR A 42 7.84 7.76 -0.79
CA THR A 42 6.53 7.86 -0.11
C THR A 42 5.43 7.40 -1.06
N LEU A 43 4.45 6.68 -0.52
CA LEU A 43 3.25 6.26 -1.23
C LEU A 43 2.04 6.98 -0.64
N ALA A 44 1.08 7.34 -1.50
CA ALA A 44 -0.23 7.80 -1.09
C ALA A 44 -1.31 6.86 -1.63
N VAL A 45 -2.12 6.29 -0.74
CA VAL A 45 -3.22 5.39 -1.09
C VAL A 45 -4.55 6.02 -0.69
N ARG A 46 -5.42 6.24 -1.68
CA ARG A 46 -6.78 6.75 -1.49
C ARG A 46 -7.73 5.60 -1.23
N LYS A 47 -8.29 5.57 -0.02
CA LYS A 47 -9.34 4.63 0.35
C LYS A 47 -10.64 4.96 -0.38
N ARG A 48 -11.52 3.97 -0.46
CA ARG A 48 -12.86 4.11 -1.07
C ARG A 48 -13.71 5.20 -0.42
N ASP A 49 -13.49 5.47 0.87
CA ASP A 49 -14.19 6.52 1.63
C ASP A 49 -13.67 7.94 1.36
N GLY A 50 -12.68 8.09 0.47
CA GLY A 50 -12.06 9.37 0.15
C GLY A 50 -10.86 9.73 1.05
N THR A 51 -10.58 8.96 2.10
CA THR A 51 -9.43 9.19 2.99
C THR A 51 -8.13 8.90 2.25
N LEU A 52 -7.21 9.87 2.27
CA LEU A 52 -5.85 9.68 1.78
C LEU A 52 -4.97 9.16 2.91
N VAL A 53 -4.18 8.13 2.62
CA VAL A 53 -3.26 7.55 3.58
C VAL A 53 -1.86 7.52 2.99
N GLU A 54 -0.98 8.30 3.59
CA GLU A 54 0.42 8.43 3.18
C GLU A 54 1.35 7.65 4.11
N PHE A 55 2.37 7.03 3.54
CA PHE A 55 3.38 6.29 4.31
C PHE A 55 4.68 6.09 3.52
N PRO A 56 5.82 5.98 4.22
CA PRO A 56 7.10 5.63 3.59
C PRO A 56 7.08 4.23 2.94
N GLU A 57 7.80 4.05 1.83
CA GLU A 57 7.91 2.76 1.16
C GLU A 57 8.57 1.68 2.05
N ASN A 58 9.51 2.10 2.90
CA ASN A 58 10.28 1.19 3.75
C ASN A 58 9.47 0.55 4.89
N VAL A 59 8.26 1.03 5.18
CA VAL A 59 7.38 0.42 6.19
C VAL A 59 6.49 -0.67 5.61
N MET A 60 6.43 -0.82 4.29
CA MET A 60 5.65 -1.87 3.64
C MET A 60 6.24 -3.25 3.94
N VAL A 61 5.38 -4.20 4.30
CA VAL A 61 5.78 -5.60 4.49
C VAL A 61 5.09 -6.54 3.52
N ALA A 62 3.91 -6.17 3.04
CA ALA A 62 3.27 -6.88 1.93
C ALA A 62 2.46 -5.89 1.12
N ALA A 63 2.48 -6.04 -0.20
CA ALA A 63 1.62 -5.27 -1.07
C ALA A 63 1.41 -5.98 -2.40
N LYS A 64 0.21 -5.85 -2.95
CA LYS A 64 -0.12 -6.35 -4.29
C LYS A 64 -1.22 -5.51 -4.91
N VAL A 65 -1.24 -5.48 -6.24
CA VAL A 65 -2.42 -5.06 -6.98
C VAL A 65 -3.56 -6.03 -6.72
N VAL A 66 -4.78 -5.50 -6.60
CA VAL A 66 -6.00 -6.29 -6.47
C VAL A 66 -6.96 -5.96 -7.61
N PRO A 67 -7.81 -6.91 -8.03
CA PRO A 67 -8.92 -6.61 -8.94
C PRO A 67 -9.81 -5.51 -8.33
N GLY A 68 -10.21 -4.58 -9.19
CA GLY A 68 -11.06 -3.44 -8.86
C GLY A 68 -12.47 -3.65 -9.35
#